data_AF-K9KB48-F1
#
_entry.id   AF-K9KB48-F1
#
_cell.length_a   1.000
_cell.length_b   1.000
_cell.length_c   1.000
_cell.angle_alpha   90.00
_cell.angle_beta   90.00
_cell.angle_gamma   90.00
#
_symmetry.space_group_name_H-M   'P 1'
#
loop_
_entity.id
_entity.type
_entity.pdbx_description
1 polymer ?
#
loop_
_entity_poly.entity_id
_entity_poly.type
_entity_poly.pdbx_seq_one_letter_code
_entity_poly.pdbx_strand_id
1 'polypeptide(L)'
;SLFKTRCTSCGVVAENYKSPICPALSGKGSPDPETQSARIPAENLPRCEEAGCGGLLRPHVVWFGENLDPAILEEVDRELALCDLCLVVGTSSVVYPAAMFAPQVSARGVPVAEFNMETTPATSRFRFHFQGPCGTTLPEALAPHETETVS
;
A
#
# COMPACT_ATOMS: atom_id res chain seq x y z
N SER A 1 3.59 2.79 5.67
CA SER A 1 3.89 4.04 4.94
C SER A 1 5.39 4.19 4.80
N LEU A 2 5.90 4.72 3.67
CA LEU A 2 7.32 5.03 3.50
C LEU A 2 7.79 6.18 4.43
N PHE A 3 6.90 7.10 4.76
CA PHE A 3 7.17 8.24 5.63
C PHE A 3 6.87 7.96 7.11
N LYS A 4 6.89 6.68 7.51
CA LYS A 4 6.81 6.26 8.91
C LYS A 4 7.96 5.32 9.23
N THR A 5 8.51 5.43 10.43
CA THR A 5 9.53 4.53 10.96
C THR A 5 8.97 3.77 12.15
N ARG A 6 9.52 2.57 12.41
CA ARG A 6 9.27 1.77 13.60
C ARG A 6 10.60 1.43 14.25
N CYS A 7 10.74 1.72 15.55
CA CYS A 7 11.93 1.30 16.28
C CYS A 7 11.93 -0.22 16.49
N THR A 8 13.05 -0.88 16.22
CA THR A 8 13.21 -2.32 16.44
C THR A 8 13.45 -2.69 17.91
N SER A 9 13.60 -1.70 18.80
CA SER A 9 13.84 -1.90 20.23
C SER A 9 12.59 -1.60 21.05
N CYS A 10 12.09 -0.36 21.05
CA CYS A 10 10.91 0.03 21.83
C CYS A 10 9.58 -0.06 21.07
N GLY A 11 9.59 -0.33 19.76
CA GLY A 11 8.39 -0.47 18.95
C GLY A 11 7.70 0.85 18.56
N VAL A 12 8.16 2.01 19.03
CA VAL A 12 7.54 3.31 18.71
C VAL A 12 7.44 3.51 17.20
N VAL A 13 6.27 3.97 16.76
CA VAL A 13 5.99 4.34 15.38
C VAL A 13 5.90 5.85 15.29
N ALA A 14 6.65 6.45 14.37
CA ALA A 14 6.69 7.90 14.18
C ALA A 14 6.65 8.26 12.69
N GLU A 15 6.09 9.43 12.40
CA GLU A 15 6.22 10.03 11.06
C GLU A 15 7.62 10.57 10.85
N ASN A 16 8.14 10.43 9.64
CA ASN A 16 9.44 10.94 9.27
C ASN A 16 9.47 11.37 7.81
N TYR A 17 9.61 12.68 7.60
CA TYR A 17 9.71 13.33 6.31
C TYR A 17 11.08 14.00 6.10
N LYS A 18 12.08 13.70 6.94
CA LYS A 18 13.42 14.29 6.86
C LYS A 18 14.09 13.84 5.55
N SER A 19 14.76 14.78 4.87
CA SER A 19 15.53 14.53 3.64
C SER A 19 16.96 15.06 3.78
N PRO A 20 17.99 14.19 3.90
CA PRO A 20 17.91 12.74 4.06
C PRO A 20 17.38 12.34 5.45
N ILE A 21 16.88 11.12 5.60
CA ILE A 21 16.35 10.60 6.89
C ILE A 21 17.43 10.56 7.99
N CYS A 22 18.70 10.36 7.61
CA CYS A 22 19.86 10.58 8.48
C CYS A 22 21.05 11.07 7.63
N PRO A 23 22.05 11.76 8.23
CA PRO A 23 23.18 12.32 7.50
C PRO A 23 23.97 11.29 6.68
N ALA A 24 24.14 10.07 7.20
CA ALA A 24 24.92 9.02 6.53
C ALA A 24 24.31 8.55 5.20
N LEU A 25 23.00 8.74 5.01
CA LEU A 25 22.28 8.42 3.78
C LEU A 25 22.30 9.55 2.74
N SER A 26 22.90 10.70 3.05
CA SER A 26 23.05 11.79 2.07
C SER A 26 23.82 11.32 0.83
N GLY A 27 23.23 11.57 -0.34
CA GLY A 27 23.79 11.16 -1.65
C GLY A 27 23.93 9.64 -1.82
N LYS A 28 23.15 8.83 -1.10
CA LYS A 28 23.09 7.36 -1.24
C LYS A 28 21.77 6.92 -1.85
N GLY A 29 21.68 5.65 -2.25
CA GLY A 29 20.46 5.07 -2.84
C GLY A 29 20.33 5.32 -4.34
N SER A 30 21.45 5.46 -5.06
CA SER A 30 21.41 5.47 -6.53
C SER A 30 20.75 4.19 -7.05
N PRO A 31 19.81 4.29 -8.02
CA PRO A 31 19.14 3.13 -8.61
C PRO A 31 19.97 2.43 -9.68
N ASP A 32 21.14 2.98 -10.05
CA ASP A 32 22.05 2.37 -11.02
C ASP A 32 22.51 0.99 -10.51
N PRO A 33 22.32 -0.10 -11.28
CA PRO A 33 22.68 -1.45 -10.86
C PRO A 33 24.17 -1.64 -10.58
N GLU A 34 25.05 -0.80 -11.12
CA GLU A 34 26.49 -0.84 -10.86
C GLU A 34 26.88 -0.10 -9.56
N THR A 35 25.90 0.52 -8.88
CA THR A 35 26.12 1.22 -7.61
C THR A 35 26.57 0.24 -6.53
N GLN A 36 27.75 0.48 -5.96
CA GLN A 36 28.24 -0.30 -4.83
C GLN A 36 27.45 -0.01 -3.54
N SER A 37 27.31 -1.02 -2.69
CA SER A 37 26.70 -0.86 -1.37
C SER A 37 27.43 0.20 -0.54
N ALA A 38 26.66 1.09 0.12
CA ALA A 38 27.19 2.17 0.94
C ALA A 38 27.93 1.69 2.20
N ARG A 39 27.72 0.44 2.64
CA ARG A 39 28.35 -0.20 3.82
C ARG A 39 28.37 0.71 5.06
N ILE A 40 27.25 1.37 5.36
CA ILE A 40 27.10 2.27 6.51
C ILE A 40 27.00 1.43 7.79
N PRO A 41 27.80 1.71 8.84
CA PRO A 41 27.67 1.06 10.14
C PRO A 41 26.28 1.25 10.75
N ALA A 42 25.77 0.25 11.48
CA ALA A 42 24.39 0.23 11.97
C ALA A 42 24.10 1.37 12.96
N GLU A 43 25.10 1.86 13.68
CA GLU A 43 25.07 3.01 14.58
C GLU A 43 24.84 4.34 13.84
N ASN A 44 25.21 4.42 12.56
CA ASN A 44 25.05 5.63 11.72
C ASN A 44 23.78 5.58 10.83
N LEU A 45 23.09 4.44 10.81
CA LEU A 45 21.76 4.32 10.20
C LEU A 45 20.69 5.02 11.07
N PRO A 46 19.47 5.26 10.58
CA PRO A 46 18.42 5.94 11.34
C PRO A 46 18.19 5.30 12.72
N ARG A 47 18.30 6.10 13.79
CA ARG A 47 18.16 5.67 15.19
C ARG A 47 16.96 6.33 15.85
N CYS A 48 16.40 5.64 16.84
CA CYS A 48 15.30 6.16 17.65
C CYS A 48 15.77 7.34 18.51
N GLU A 49 15.03 8.44 18.46
CA GLU A 49 15.29 9.68 19.19
C GLU A 49 14.65 9.70 20.59
N GLU A 50 13.91 8.65 20.96
CA GLU A 50 13.34 8.49 22.31
C GLU A 50 14.45 8.39 23.36
N ALA A 51 14.26 9.12 24.47
CA ALA A 51 15.24 9.21 25.54
C ALA A 51 15.59 7.82 26.09
N GLY A 52 16.89 7.46 26.04
CA GLY A 52 17.39 6.18 26.52
C GLY A 52 17.16 4.99 25.60
N CYS A 53 16.57 5.16 24.40
CA CYS A 53 16.35 4.05 23.47
C CYS A 53 17.53 3.86 22.50
N GLY A 54 17.74 4.82 21.59
CA GLY A 54 18.78 4.75 20.56
C GLY A 54 18.70 3.53 19.62
N GLY A 55 17.59 2.78 19.60
CA GLY A 55 17.41 1.56 18.80
C GLY A 55 17.41 1.83 17.30
N LEU A 56 17.72 0.81 16.49
CA LEU A 56 17.68 0.92 15.03
C LEU A 56 16.23 1.17 14.57
N LEU A 57 16.04 2.08 13.62
CA LEU A 57 14.76 2.28 12.97
C LEU A 57 14.70 1.43 11.70
N ARG A 58 13.53 0.87 11.44
CA ARG A 58 13.16 0.30 10.14
C ARG A 58 11.97 1.08 9.56
N PRO A 59 11.75 1.06 8.24
CA PRO A 59 10.53 1.59 7.66
C PRO A 59 9.31 0.88 8.27
N HIS A 60 8.27 1.66 8.60
CA HIS A 60 7.01 1.13 9.10
C HIS A 60 6.12 0.68 7.93
N VAL A 61 6.57 -0.41 7.33
CA VAL A 61 5.93 -1.14 6.24
C VAL A 61 5.81 -2.60 6.65
N VAL A 62 4.86 -3.31 6.04
CA VAL A 62 4.77 -4.76 6.14
C VAL A 62 5.70 -5.35 5.08
N TRP A 63 6.71 -6.09 5.48
CA TRP A 63 7.58 -6.81 4.55
C TRP A 63 6.95 -8.14 4.12
N PHE A 64 7.42 -8.68 2.99
CA PHE A 64 7.05 -10.04 2.59
C PHE A 64 7.42 -11.03 3.71
N GLY A 65 6.45 -11.86 4.09
CA GLY A 65 6.57 -12.81 5.20
C GLY A 65 6.17 -12.24 6.57
N GLU A 66 5.86 -10.94 6.68
CA GLU A 66 5.27 -10.37 7.88
C GLU A 66 3.74 -10.37 7.81
N ASN A 67 3.09 -10.51 8.97
CA ASN A 67 1.65 -10.38 9.07
C ASN A 67 1.23 -8.91 8.93
N LEU A 68 0.06 -8.70 8.32
CA LEU A 68 -0.64 -7.43 8.44
C LEU A 68 -1.13 -7.25 9.88
N ASP A 69 -1.37 -6.00 10.27
CA ASP A 69 -1.94 -5.68 11.56
C ASP A 69 -3.36 -6.28 11.68
N PRO A 70 -3.64 -7.11 12.71
CA PRO A 70 -4.97 -7.71 12.89
C PRO A 70 -6.10 -6.68 12.98
N ALA A 71 -5.87 -5.52 13.60
CA ALA A 71 -6.88 -4.47 13.68
C ALA A 71 -7.25 -3.92 12.31
N ILE A 72 -6.25 -3.77 11.42
CA ILE A 72 -6.48 -3.36 10.03
C ILE A 72 -7.24 -4.45 9.25
N LEU A 73 -6.90 -5.72 9.46
CA LEU A 73 -7.62 -6.83 8.82
C LEU A 73 -9.09 -6.89 9.27
N GLU A 74 -9.38 -6.69 10.55
CA GLU A 74 -10.75 -6.63 11.07
C GLU A 74 -11.57 -5.48 10.47
N GLU A 75 -10.94 -4.31 10.29
CA GLU A 75 -11.56 -3.17 9.60
C GLU A 75 -11.83 -3.50 8.13
N VAL A 76 -10.84 -4.07 7.43
CA VAL A 76 -11.00 -4.51 6.03
C VAL A 76 -12.15 -5.50 5.91
N ASP A 77 -12.21 -6.53 6.75
CA ASP A 77 -13.26 -7.55 6.70
C ASP A 77 -14.65 -6.93 6.89
N ARG A 78 -14.77 -5.93 7.77
CA ARG A 78 -16.02 -5.19 7.98
C ARG A 78 -16.44 -4.40 6.75
N GLU A 79 -15.53 -3.65 6.14
CA GLU A 79 -15.83 -2.86 4.93
C GLU A 79 -16.18 -3.76 3.75
N LEU A 80 -15.43 -4.85 3.57
CA LEU A 80 -15.75 -5.85 2.55
C LEU A 80 -17.13 -6.45 2.82
N ALA A 81 -17.49 -6.75 4.08
CA ALA A 81 -18.80 -7.28 4.47
C ALA A 81 -19.97 -6.34 4.14
N LEU A 82 -19.77 -5.03 4.19
CA LEU A 82 -20.83 -4.03 4.04
C LEU A 82 -20.95 -3.45 2.64
N CYS A 83 -19.90 -3.50 1.81
CA CYS A 83 -19.91 -2.85 0.51
C CYS A 83 -20.94 -3.46 -0.48
N ASP A 84 -21.53 -2.60 -1.30
CA ASP A 84 -22.48 -2.91 -2.37
C ASP A 84 -21.90 -2.67 -3.78
N LEU A 85 -20.71 -2.08 -3.86
CA LEU A 85 -19.86 -1.95 -5.04
C LEU A 85 -18.38 -1.98 -4.61
N CYS A 86 -17.52 -2.66 -5.38
CA CYS A 86 -16.08 -2.67 -5.13
C CYS A 86 -15.28 -2.32 -6.39
N LEU A 87 -14.34 -1.40 -6.23
CA LEU A 87 -13.41 -0.95 -7.27
C LEU A 87 -12.02 -1.53 -6.99
N VAL A 88 -11.44 -2.22 -7.97
CA VAL A 88 -10.07 -2.75 -7.90
C VAL A 88 -9.20 -1.99 -8.87
N VAL A 89 -8.30 -1.14 -8.38
CA VAL A 89 -7.59 -0.17 -9.22
C VAL A 89 -6.09 -0.44 -9.21
N GLY A 90 -5.50 -0.66 -10.38
CA GLY A 90 -4.04 -0.63 -10.57
C GLY A 90 -3.24 -1.64 -9.75
N THR A 91 -3.80 -2.82 -9.50
CA THR A 91 -3.12 -3.93 -8.79
C THR A 91 -2.98 -5.13 -9.71
N SER A 92 -1.88 -5.86 -9.62
CA SER A 92 -1.70 -7.12 -10.35
C SER A 92 -2.51 -8.29 -9.77
N SER A 93 -3.13 -8.12 -8.60
CA SER A 93 -3.91 -9.14 -7.91
C SER A 93 -3.13 -10.43 -7.60
N VAL A 94 -1.84 -10.30 -7.26
CA VAL A 94 -0.95 -11.44 -6.95
C VAL A 94 -0.51 -11.52 -5.48
N VAL A 95 -0.41 -10.40 -4.77
CA VAL A 95 0.14 -10.35 -3.41
C VAL A 95 -0.96 -10.60 -2.38
N TYR A 96 -0.77 -11.65 -1.58
CA TYR A 96 -1.67 -12.01 -0.49
C TYR A 96 -1.34 -11.23 0.78
N PRO A 97 -2.35 -10.90 1.62
CA PRO A 97 -3.76 -11.30 1.50
C PRO A 97 -4.60 -10.41 0.55
N ALA A 98 -4.09 -9.24 0.16
CA ALA A 98 -4.88 -8.23 -0.55
C ALA A 98 -5.52 -8.72 -1.87
N ALA A 99 -4.86 -9.62 -2.59
CA ALA A 99 -5.38 -10.23 -3.82
C ALA A 99 -6.73 -10.97 -3.64
N MET A 100 -7.11 -11.34 -2.42
CA MET A 100 -8.37 -12.05 -2.14
C MET A 100 -9.56 -11.17 -1.76
N PHE A 101 -9.33 -9.90 -1.43
CA PHE A 101 -10.39 -9.02 -0.93
C PHE A 101 -11.50 -8.82 -1.96
N ALA A 102 -11.17 -8.45 -3.18
CA ALA A 102 -12.16 -8.25 -4.22
C ALA A 102 -12.80 -9.56 -4.73
N PRO A 103 -12.05 -10.67 -4.89
CA PRO A 103 -12.68 -11.97 -5.14
C PRO A 103 -13.69 -12.39 -4.06
N GLN A 104 -13.44 -12.10 -2.77
CA GLN A 104 -14.37 -12.36 -1.67
C GLN A 104 -15.66 -11.53 -1.81
N VAL A 105 -15.53 -10.25 -2.20
CA VAL A 105 -16.69 -9.40 -2.47
C VAL A 105 -17.50 -9.93 -3.67
N SER A 106 -16.83 -10.26 -4.78
CA SER A 106 -17.49 -10.81 -5.97
C SER A 106 -18.23 -12.12 -5.68
N ALA A 107 -17.64 -13.01 -4.87
CA ALA A 107 -18.24 -14.29 -4.50
C ALA A 107 -19.58 -14.14 -3.74
N ARG A 108 -19.85 -12.98 -3.14
CA ARG A 108 -21.12 -12.64 -2.51
C ARG A 108 -22.17 -12.08 -3.47
N GLY A 109 -21.83 -11.95 -4.75
CA GLY A 109 -22.70 -11.37 -5.79
C GLY A 109 -22.64 -9.85 -5.88
N VAL A 110 -21.80 -9.19 -5.07
CA VAL A 110 -21.57 -7.74 -5.13
C VAL A 110 -20.81 -7.41 -6.42
N PRO A 111 -21.25 -6.41 -7.21
CA PRO A 111 -20.52 -5.98 -8.40
C PRO A 111 -19.09 -5.55 -8.06
N VAL A 112 -18.12 -6.13 -8.78
CA VAL A 112 -16.72 -5.72 -8.74
C VAL A 112 -16.31 -5.21 -10.11
N ALA A 113 -15.71 -4.02 -10.13
CA ALA A 113 -15.14 -3.40 -11.32
C ALA A 113 -13.63 -3.25 -11.18
N GLU A 114 -12.88 -3.92 -12.07
CA GLU A 114 -11.43 -3.80 -12.16
C GLU A 114 -11.05 -2.72 -13.16
N PHE A 115 -10.16 -1.81 -12.74
CA PHE A 115 -9.59 -0.74 -13.56
C PHE A 115 -8.08 -0.99 -13.68
N ASN A 116 -7.64 -1.43 -14.85
CA ASN A 116 -6.25 -1.83 -15.01
C ASN A 116 -5.77 -1.75 -16.47
N MET A 117 -4.45 -1.65 -16.68
CA MET A 117 -3.86 -1.65 -18.02
C MET A 117 -3.97 -3.02 -18.71
N GLU A 118 -3.95 -4.07 -17.91
CA GLU A 118 -3.88 -5.47 -18.34
C GLU A 118 -4.83 -6.32 -17.48
N THR A 119 -5.21 -7.49 -18.00
CA THR A 119 -5.93 -8.50 -17.21
C THR A 119 -5.04 -9.10 -16.12
N THR A 120 -5.63 -9.45 -14.99
CA THR A 120 -5.00 -10.13 -13.86
C THR A 120 -5.53 -11.56 -13.71
N PRO A 121 -4.90 -12.41 -12.88
CA PRO A 121 -5.45 -13.73 -12.54
C PRO A 121 -6.85 -13.69 -11.92
N ALA A 122 -7.29 -12.53 -11.41
CA ALA A 122 -8.60 -12.34 -10.80
C ALA A 122 -9.66 -11.77 -11.76
N THR A 123 -9.28 -11.23 -12.93
CA THR A 123 -10.18 -10.52 -13.85
C THR A 123 -11.44 -11.31 -14.19
N SER A 124 -11.32 -12.61 -14.46
CA SER A 124 -12.47 -13.46 -14.81
C SER A 124 -13.47 -13.68 -13.68
N ARG A 125 -13.13 -13.28 -12.45
CA ARG A 125 -14.02 -13.33 -11.28
C ARG A 125 -14.84 -12.05 -11.12
N PHE A 126 -14.53 -10.98 -11.84
CA PHE A 126 -15.17 -9.68 -11.66
C PHE A 126 -16.25 -9.42 -12.70
N ARG A 127 -17.19 -8.54 -12.37
CA ARG A 127 -18.31 -8.21 -13.26
C ARG A 127 -17.88 -7.30 -14.40
N PHE A 128 -16.95 -6.39 -14.12
CA PHE A 128 -16.45 -5.43 -15.10
C PHE A 128 -14.92 -5.41 -15.10
N HIS A 129 -14.36 -5.22 -16.28
CA HIS A 129 -12.95 -4.91 -16.49
C HIS A 129 -12.86 -3.72 -17.44
N PHE A 130 -12.32 -2.62 -16.94
CA PHE A 130 -12.08 -1.40 -17.69
C PHE A 130 -10.59 -1.30 -18.00
N GLN A 131 -10.24 -1.58 -19.25
CA GLN A 131 -8.86 -1.56 -19.69
C GLN A 131 -8.38 -0.12 -19.94
N GLY A 132 -7.22 0.23 -19.39
CA GLY A 132 -6.53 1.48 -19.66
C GLY A 132 -6.03 2.22 -18.42
N PRO A 133 -5.45 3.41 -18.60
CA PRO A 133 -4.91 4.19 -17.49
C PRO A 133 -6.03 4.57 -16.52
N CYS A 134 -5.89 4.23 -15.24
CA CYS A 134 -6.88 4.58 -14.22
C CYS A 134 -7.09 6.09 -14.10
N GLY A 135 -6.06 6.90 -14.41
CA GLY A 135 -6.18 8.37 -14.49
C GLY A 135 -7.07 8.88 -15.63
N THR A 136 -7.45 8.03 -16.59
CA THR A 136 -8.40 8.33 -17.65
C THR A 136 -9.75 7.66 -17.40
N THR A 137 -9.74 6.39 -17.00
CA THR A 137 -10.98 5.60 -16.84
C THR A 137 -11.74 5.91 -15.55
N LEU A 138 -11.06 6.25 -14.44
CA LEU A 138 -11.74 6.58 -13.18
C LEU A 138 -12.48 7.93 -13.22
N PRO A 139 -11.93 9.03 -13.78
CA PRO A 139 -12.68 10.28 -13.89
C PRO A 139 -14.02 10.11 -14.58
N GLU A 140 -14.10 9.30 -15.65
CA GLU A 140 -15.35 9.01 -16.34
C GLU A 140 -16.27 8.13 -15.49
N ALA A 141 -15.76 7.05 -14.89
CA ALA A 141 -16.55 6.11 -14.12
C ALA A 141 -17.09 6.68 -12.79
N LEU A 142 -16.40 7.66 -12.21
CA LEU A 142 -16.75 8.32 -10.95
C LEU A 142 -17.35 9.72 -11.16
N ALA A 143 -17.55 10.14 -12.42
CA ALA A 143 -18.27 11.36 -12.71
C ALA A 143 -19.72 11.24 -12.22
N PRO A 144 -20.34 12.35 -11.77
CA PRO A 144 -21.76 12.36 -11.43
C PRO A 144 -22.58 11.81 -12.60
N HIS A 145 -23.48 10.89 -12.31
CA HIS A 145 -24.40 10.40 -13.33
C HIS A 145 -25.31 11.55 -13.77
N GLU A 146 -25.72 11.59 -15.05
CA GLU A 146 -26.53 12.69 -15.61
C GLU A 146 -27.86 12.93 -14.86
N THR A 147 -28.31 11.95 -14.10
CA THR A 147 -29.53 12.00 -13.29
C THR A 147 -29.30 12.46 -11.85
N GLU A 148 -28.05 12.62 -11.41
CA GLU A 148 -27.74 13.16 -10.09
C GLU A 148 -27.97 14.68 -10.08
N THR A 149 -29.02 15.11 -9.40
CA THR A 149 -29.28 16.53 -9.15
C THR A 149 -28.37 16.97 -8.02
N VAL A 150 -27.27 17.66 -8.37
CA VAL A 150 -26.39 18.31 -7.39
C VAL A 150 -27.22 19.39 -6.69
N SER A 151 -27.59 19.14 -5.43
CA SER A 151 -28.25 20.11 -4.55
C SER A 151 -27.23 21.00 -3.87
#